data_AF-A0A146KPD3-F1
#
_entry.id   AF-A0A146KPD3-F1
#
_cell.length_a   1.000
_cell.length_b   1.000
_cell.length_c   1.000
_cell.angle_alpha   90.00
_cell.angle_beta   90.00
_cell.angle_gamma   90.00
#
_symmetry.space_group_name_H-M   'P 1'
#
loop_
_entity.id
_entity.type
_entity.pdbx_description
1 polymer ?
#
loop_
_entity_poly.entity_id
_entity_poly.type
_entity_poly.pdbx_seq_one_letter_code
_entity_poly.pdbx_strand_id
1 'polypeptide(L)'
;FLYFIVSSQPQGMSKHCLVVGIAGASGSGKTMLSTTLYDELREAFNATDVAVICEDYYYKDQTNVAFEDRLKVNYDHPDSMDHTYLIKQLQQLKCGEAVKLPQYDYCSHTRSSKTLPLSAPKVIIL
;
A
#
# COMPACT_ATOMS: atom_id res chain seq x y z
N PHE A 1 5.79 17.90 1.68
CA PHE A 1 4.44 18.48 1.53
C PHE A 1 3.44 17.34 1.56
N LEU A 2 2.69 17.23 2.65
CA LEU A 2 1.80 16.13 2.97
C LEU A 2 0.44 16.35 2.27
N TYR A 3 0.00 15.41 1.42
CA TYR A 3 -1.33 15.46 0.81
C TYR A 3 -2.26 14.50 1.56
N PHE A 4 -3.20 15.02 2.34
CA PHE A 4 -4.27 14.21 2.90
C PHE A 4 -5.36 14.00 1.84
N ILE A 5 -5.45 12.79 1.26
CA ILE A 5 -6.60 12.41 0.44
C ILE A 5 -7.60 11.68 1.35
N VAL A 6 -8.49 12.44 2.00
CA VAL A 6 -9.64 11.87 2.72
C VAL A 6 -10.73 11.56 1.69
N SER A 7 -10.83 10.30 1.25
CA SER A 7 -11.96 9.86 0.42
C SER A 7 -13.04 9.20 1.28
N SER A 8 -14.11 9.93 1.58
CA SER A 8 -15.32 9.37 2.19
C SER A 8 -16.14 8.57 1.17
N GLN A 9 -16.98 7.65 1.64
CA GLN A 9 -17.92 6.90 0.81
C GLN A 9 -19.36 7.43 0.99
N PRO A 10 -20.22 7.29 -0.04
CA PRO A 10 -21.62 7.69 0.07
C PRO A 10 -22.36 6.86 1.13
N GLN A 11 -23.35 7.50 1.76
CA GLN A 11 -24.18 6.96 2.84
C GLN A 11 -24.85 5.63 2.41
N GLY A 12 -24.57 4.53 3.14
CA GLY A 12 -25.22 3.22 2.91
C GLY A 12 -24.35 1.97 3.13
N MET A 13 -23.01 2.10 3.20
CA MET A 13 -22.12 0.98 3.52
C MET A 13 -21.76 0.93 5.00
N SER A 14 -21.88 -0.25 5.63
CA SER A 14 -21.82 -0.43 7.09
C SER A 14 -20.41 -0.39 7.71
N LYS A 15 -19.34 -0.22 6.91
CA LYS A 15 -17.97 -0.04 7.40
C LYS A 15 -17.28 1.11 6.66
N HIS A 16 -16.89 2.13 7.41
CA HIS A 16 -16.12 3.26 6.90
C HIS A 16 -14.62 2.94 6.96
N CYS A 17 -13.95 2.89 5.81
CA CYS A 17 -12.49 2.74 5.69
C CYS A 17 -11.88 4.04 5.19
N LEU A 18 -11.04 4.68 6.01
CA LEU A 18 -10.29 5.89 5.68
C LEU A 18 -8.92 5.50 5.11
N VAL A 19 -8.55 6.09 3.98
CA VAL A 19 -7.20 5.97 3.42
C VAL A 19 -6.46 7.28 3.62
N VAL A 20 -5.24 7.21 4.15
CA VAL A 20 -4.34 8.34 4.39
C VAL A 20 -3.09 8.14 3.56
N GLY A 21 -2.92 8.92 2.48
CA GLY A 21 -1.73 8.86 1.63
C GLY A 21 -0.60 9.74 2.16
N ILE A 22 0.64 9.24 2.15
CA ILE A 22 1.84 9.97 2.56
C ILE A 22 2.82 10.02 1.38
N ALA A 23 2.77 11.11 0.63
CA ALA A 23 3.64 11.33 -0.53
C ALA A 23 4.79 12.32 -0.24
N GLY A 24 5.89 12.20 -0.99
CA GLY A 24 7.08 13.06 -0.84
C GLY A 24 8.35 12.43 -1.43
N ALA A 25 9.40 13.25 -1.57
CA ALA A 25 10.69 12.81 -2.11
C ALA A 25 11.33 11.68 -1.28
N SER A 26 12.24 10.92 -1.87
CA SER A 26 13.06 9.96 -1.11
C SER A 26 13.83 10.68 0.01
N GLY A 27 13.94 10.04 1.18
CA GLY A 27 14.57 10.64 2.36
C GLY A 27 13.77 11.74 3.07
N SER A 28 12.55 12.09 2.62
CA SER A 28 11.77 13.18 3.22
C SER A 28 11.07 12.85 4.55
N GLY A 29 11.35 11.69 5.16
CA GLY A 29 10.75 11.27 6.44
C GLY A 29 9.38 10.57 6.36
N LYS A 30 8.93 10.13 5.17
CA LYS A 30 7.63 9.42 5.01
C LYS A 30 7.50 8.17 5.88
N THR A 31 8.55 7.35 5.93
CA THR A 31 8.59 6.13 6.74
C THR A 31 8.48 6.46 8.22
N MET A 32 9.15 7.53 8.67
CA MET A 32 9.04 7.99 10.05
C MET A 32 7.60 8.47 10.35
N LEU A 33 7.04 9.31 9.48
CA LEU A 33 5.68 9.83 9.67
C LEU A 33 4.61 8.73 9.66
N SER A 34 4.67 7.80 8.72
CA SER A 34 3.76 6.65 8.66
C SER A 34 3.86 5.77 9.89
N THR A 35 5.08 5.52 10.39
CA THR A 35 5.31 4.75 11.62
C THR A 35 4.74 5.50 12.83
N THR A 36 5.07 6.77 13.02
CA THR A 36 4.54 7.57 14.14
C THR A 36 3.01 7.63 14.13
N LEU A 37 2.40 7.86 12.96
CA LEU A 37 0.94 7.89 12.85
C LEU A 37 0.32 6.53 13.16
N TYR A 38 0.94 5.43 12.70
CA TYR A 38 0.49 4.08 13.02
C TYR A 38 0.60 3.79 14.53
N ASP A 39 1.70 4.21 15.17
CA ASP A 39 1.94 4.09 16.61
C ASP A 39 0.94 4.88 17.46
N GLU A 40 0.57 6.08 17.04
CA GLU A 40 -0.45 6.89 17.71
C GLU A 40 -1.86 6.29 17.52
N LEU A 41 -2.20 5.86 16.30
CA LEU A 41 -3.53 5.33 16.02
C LEU A 41 -3.77 3.98 16.69
N ARG A 42 -2.77 3.11 16.83
CA ARG A 42 -2.95 1.83 17.54
C ARG A 42 -3.29 1.98 19.03
N GLU A 43 -3.05 3.14 19.64
CA GLU A 43 -3.46 3.41 21.02
C GLU A 43 -4.98 3.67 21.12
N ALA A 44 -5.57 4.23 20.05
CA ALA A 44 -6.99 4.56 19.98
C ALA A 44 -7.85 3.46 19.34
N PHE A 45 -7.23 2.49 18.65
CA PHE A 45 -7.89 1.48 17.83
C PHE A 45 -7.41 0.06 18.17
N ASN A 46 -8.19 -0.97 17.78
CA ASN A 46 -7.69 -2.34 17.88
C ASN A 46 -6.56 -2.57 16.86
N ALA A 47 -5.68 -3.54 17.13
CA ALA A 47 -4.55 -3.86 16.26
C ALA A 47 -4.93 -4.16 14.80
N THR A 48 -6.15 -4.64 14.54
CA THR A 48 -6.66 -4.97 13.20
C THR A 48 -7.37 -3.80 12.50
N ASP A 49 -7.62 -2.69 13.21
CA ASP A 49 -8.38 -1.56 12.70
C ASP A 49 -7.50 -0.55 11.92
N VAL A 50 -6.17 -0.66 12.04
CA VAL A 50 -5.20 0.22 11.36
C VAL A 50 -4.21 -0.64 10.58
N ALA A 51 -3.97 -0.30 9.32
CA ALA A 51 -3.00 -0.98 8.47
C ALA A 51 -2.06 0.02 7.80
N VAL A 52 -0.81 -0.37 7.63
CA VAL A 52 0.17 0.34 6.77
C VAL A 52 0.36 -0.49 5.51
N ILE A 53 0.19 0.13 4.34
CA ILE A 53 0.42 -0.49 3.03
C ILE A 53 1.52 0.32 2.35
N CYS A 54 2.63 -0.32 1.99
CA CYS A 54 3.69 0.35 1.24
C CYS A 54 3.43 0.23 -0.27
N GLU A 55 3.48 1.35 -0.99
CA GLU A 55 3.31 1.39 -2.45
C GLU A 55 4.36 0.53 -3.19
N ASP A 56 5.58 0.42 -2.65
CA ASP A 56 6.65 -0.43 -3.21
C ASP A 56 6.23 -1.90 -3.35
N TYR A 57 5.28 -2.40 -2.57
CA TYR A 57 4.78 -3.77 -2.72
C TYR A 57 4.06 -4.00 -4.05
N TYR A 58 3.68 -2.92 -4.72
CA TYR A 58 2.94 -2.91 -5.97
C TYR A 58 3.83 -2.56 -7.17
N TYR A 59 5.15 -2.71 -7.09
CA TYR A 59 5.94 -2.82 -8.32
C TYR A 59 5.36 -3.92 -9.23
N LYS A 60 5.44 -3.69 -10.55
CA LYS A 60 4.96 -4.62 -11.56
C LYS A 60 5.67 -5.96 -11.44
N ASP A 61 4.90 -7.02 -11.63
CA ASP A 61 5.45 -8.38 -11.67
C ASP A 61 6.32 -8.54 -12.92
N GLN A 62 7.58 -8.91 -12.72
CA GLN A 62 8.57 -9.13 -13.76
C GLN A 62 9.06 -10.58 -13.77
N THR A 63 8.30 -11.51 -13.18
CA THR A 63 8.67 -12.93 -13.10
C THR A 63 8.96 -13.53 -14.49
N ASN A 64 8.30 -13.02 -15.54
CA ASN A 64 8.47 -13.45 -16.92
C ASN A 64 9.58 -12.70 -17.70
N VAL A 65 10.25 -11.72 -17.08
CA VAL A 65 11.36 -10.97 -17.66
C VAL A 65 12.69 -11.62 -17.25
N ALA A 66 13.68 -11.68 -18.14
CA ALA A 66 15.01 -12.19 -17.79
C ALA A 66 15.69 -11.29 -16.73
N PHE A 67 16.40 -11.88 -15.77
CA PHE A 67 16.98 -11.14 -14.64
C PHE A 67 17.90 -9.98 -15.09
N GLU A 68 18.69 -10.18 -16.14
CA GLU A 68 19.57 -9.14 -16.70
C GLU A 68 18.81 -7.93 -17.24
N ASP A 69 17.58 -8.13 -17.73
CA ASP A 69 16.73 -7.05 -18.21
C ASP A 69 15.97 -6.37 -17.06
N ARG A 70 15.64 -7.11 -15.98
CA ARG A 70 15.06 -6.53 -14.75
C ARG A 70 15.99 -5.50 -14.11
N LEU A 71 17.30 -5.73 -14.18
CA LEU A 71 18.32 -4.81 -13.65
C LEU A 71 18.39 -3.48 -14.41
N LYS A 72 17.92 -3.45 -15.66
CA LYS A 72 17.90 -2.25 -16.51
C LYS A 72 16.63 -1.42 -16.31
N VAL A 73 15.64 -1.94 -15.57
CA VAL A 73 14.39 -1.23 -15.32
C VAL A 73 14.64 -0.07 -14.37
N ASN A 74 14.17 1.11 -14.77
CA ASN A 74 14.12 2.27 -13.90
C ASN A 74 12.92 2.16 -12.95
N TYR A 75 13.15 1.68 -11.72
CA TYR A 75 12.11 1.54 -10.71
C TYR A 75 11.59 2.89 -10.18
N ASP A 76 12.33 3.99 -10.39
CA ASP A 76 11.86 5.34 -10.05
C ASP A 76 10.86 5.91 -11.09
N HIS A 77 10.65 5.22 -12.22
CA HIS A 77 9.68 5.65 -13.22
C HIS A 77 8.25 5.25 -12.80
N PRO A 78 7.23 6.12 -12.92
CA PRO A 78 5.85 5.79 -12.56
C PRO A 78 5.29 4.52 -13.22
N ASP A 79 5.79 4.17 -14.41
CA ASP A 79 5.38 2.95 -15.12
C ASP A 79 5.90 1.66 -14.48
N SER A 80 6.84 1.71 -13.53
CA SER A 80 7.29 0.53 -12.78
C SER A 80 6.22 0.06 -11.78
N MET A 81 5.29 0.93 -11.41
CA MET A 81 4.24 0.69 -10.42
C MET A 81 2.96 0.14 -11.05
N ASP A 82 2.30 -0.77 -10.34
CA ASP A 82 1.02 -1.37 -10.67
C ASP A 82 -0.12 -0.66 -9.91
N HIS A 83 -0.32 0.64 -10.20
CA HIS A 83 -1.37 1.44 -9.56
C HIS A 83 -2.77 0.86 -9.79
N THR A 84 -2.98 0.15 -10.90
CA THR A 84 -4.26 -0.51 -11.18
C THR A 84 -4.54 -1.59 -10.14
N TYR A 85 -3.53 -2.42 -9.82
CA TYR A 85 -3.66 -3.44 -8.79
C TYR A 85 -3.79 -2.85 -7.38
N LEU A 86 -3.02 -1.80 -7.06
CA LEU A 86 -3.12 -1.07 -5.80
C LEU A 86 -4.53 -0.52 -5.58
N ILE A 87 -5.07 0.23 -6.56
CA ILE A 87 -6.42 0.81 -6.49
C ILE A 87 -7.47 -0.28 -6.31
N LYS A 88 -7.34 -1.39 -7.06
CA LYS A 88 -8.26 -2.53 -6.91
C LYS A 88 -8.26 -3.06 -5.47
N GLN A 89 -7.09 -3.29 -4.87
CA GLN A 89 -7.02 -3.79 -3.49
C GLN A 89 -7.55 -2.77 -2.46
N LEU A 90 -7.26 -1.49 -2.63
CA LEU A 90 -7.81 -0.43 -1.78
C LEU A 90 -9.34 -0.37 -1.87
N GLN A 91 -9.91 -0.54 -3.06
CA GLN A 91 -11.36 -0.62 -3.25
C GLN A 91 -11.97 -1.83 -2.54
N GLN A 92 -11.36 -3.01 -2.66
CA GLN A 92 -11.80 -4.22 -1.95
C GLN A 92 -11.79 -4.02 -0.43
N LEU A 93 -10.70 -3.47 0.12
CA LEU A 93 -10.60 -3.15 1.55
C LEU A 93 -11.67 -2.15 1.98
N LYS A 94 -11.95 -1.12 1.16
CA LYS A 94 -13.03 -0.16 1.42
C LYS A 94 -14.43 -0.79 1.38
N CYS A 95 -14.62 -1.84 0.60
CA CYS A 95 -15.85 -2.63 0.55
C CYS A 95 -15.97 -3.64 1.71
N GLY A 96 -14.98 -3.72 2.61
CA GLY A 96 -14.98 -4.67 3.72
C GLY A 96 -14.41 -6.05 3.35
N GLU A 97 -13.86 -6.21 2.16
CA GLU A 97 -13.25 -7.46 1.71
C GLU A 97 -11.81 -7.59 2.21
N ALA A 98 -11.41 -8.79 2.60
CA ALA A 98 -10.01 -9.09 2.90
C ALA A 98 -9.22 -9.26 1.60
N VAL A 99 -7.96 -8.82 1.60
CA VAL A 99 -7.05 -8.95 0.46
C VAL A 99 -5.77 -9.68 0.84
N LYS A 100 -5.03 -10.10 -0.17
CA LYS A 100 -3.67 -10.64 -0.04
C LYS A 100 -2.71 -9.61 -0.61
N LEU A 101 -2.08 -8.85 0.26
CA LEU A 101 -1.11 -7.84 -0.17
C LEU A 101 0.07 -8.53 -0.87
N PRO A 102 0.51 -8.04 -2.03
CA PRO A 102 1.75 -8.52 -2.62
C PRO A 102 2.93 -8.22 -1.70
N GLN A 103 4.02 -8.95 -1.90
CA GLN A 103 5.32 -8.60 -1.33
C GLN A 103 6.30 -8.43 -2.48
N TYR A 104 7.08 -7.36 -2.46
CA TYR A 104 8.13 -7.16 -3.45
C TYR A 104 9.45 -7.75 -2.94
N ASP A 105 10.11 -8.54 -3.78
CA ASP A 105 11.41 -9.10 -3.50
C ASP A 105 12.49 -8.24 -4.16
N TYR A 106 13.12 -7.39 -3.34
CA TYR A 106 14.19 -6.49 -3.76
C TYR A 106 15.45 -7.23 -4.25
N CYS A 107 15.67 -8.49 -3.84
CA CYS A 107 16.81 -9.27 -4.31
C CYS A 107 16.60 -9.81 -5.72
N SER A 108 15.37 -10.22 -6.04
CA SER A 108 15.03 -10.80 -7.36
C SER A 108 14.40 -9.80 -8.34
N HIS A 109 14.22 -8.54 -7.91
CA HIS A 109 13.62 -7.44 -8.66
C HIS A 109 12.27 -7.84 -9.29
N THR A 110 11.44 -8.53 -8.51
CA THR A 110 10.11 -8.95 -8.95
C THR A 110 9.18 -9.17 -7.76
N ARG A 111 7.89 -9.37 -8.04
CA ARG A 111 6.89 -9.70 -7.04
C ARG A 111 7.16 -11.11 -6.49
N SER A 112 7.12 -11.25 -5.17
CA SER A 112 7.22 -12.52 -4.48
C SER A 112 5.96 -13.36 -4.68
N SER A 113 6.11 -14.69 -4.63
CA SER A 113 4.96 -15.61 -4.53
C SER A 113 4.28 -15.57 -3.16
N LYS A 114 4.91 -14.95 -2.16
CA LYS A 114 4.36 -14.75 -0.82
C LYS A 114 3.46 -13.53 -0.79
N THR A 115 2.40 -13.62 -0.01
CA THR A 115 1.45 -12.53 0.21
C THR A 115 1.13 -12.38 1.69
N LEU A 116 0.87 -11.15 2.14
CA LEU A 116 0.43 -10.87 3.50
C LEU A 116 -1.11 -10.77 3.53
N PRO A 117 -1.82 -11.60 4.32
CA PRO A 117 -3.27 -11.44 4.46
C PRO A 117 -3.58 -10.15 5.22
N LEU A 118 -4.52 -9.36 4.70
CA LEU A 118 -5.01 -8.15 5.35
C LEU A 118 -6.55 -8.18 5.37
N SER A 119 -7.14 -8.20 6.56
CA SER A 119 -8.57 -7.96 6.76
C SER A 119 -8.90 -6.48 6.54
N ALA A 120 -10.11 -6.16 6.12
CA ALA A 120 -10.55 -4.77 5.91
C ALA A 120 -10.41 -3.91 7.18
N PRO A 121 -9.43 -2.98 7.23
CA PRO A 121 -9.19 -2.11 8.38
C PRO A 121 -10.10 -0.88 8.31
N LYS A 122 -10.19 -0.14 9.42
CA LYS A 122 -10.88 1.16 9.47
C LYS A 122 -10.00 2.29 8.94
N VAL A 123 -8.68 2.17 9.09
CA VAL A 123 -7.69 3.15 8.61
C VAL A 123 -6.59 2.45 7.84
N ILE A 124 -6.26 2.94 6.65
CA ILE A 124 -5.13 2.53 5.83
C ILE A 124 -4.19 3.72 5.72
N ILE A 125 -2.92 3.53 6.09
CA ILE A 125 -1.83 4.47 5.83
C ILE A 125 -1.09 3.95 4.60
N LEU A 126 -1.10 4.72 3.52
CA LEU A 126 -0.45 4.42 2.24
C LEU A 126 0.81 5.27 2.06
#